data_AF-F8N6F2-F1
#
_entry.id   AF-F8N6F2-F1
#
_cell.length_a   1.000
_cell.length_b   1.000
_cell.length_c   1.000
_cell.angle_alpha   90.00
_cell.angle_beta   90.00
_cell.angle_gamma   90.00
#
_symmetry.space_group_name_H-M   'P 1'
#
loop_
_entity.id
_entity.type
_entity.pdbx_description
1 polymer ?
#
loop_
_entity_poly.entity_id
_entity_poly.type
_entity_poly.pdbx_seq_one_letter_code
_entity_poly.pdbx_strand_id
1 'polypeptide(L)'
;MDNLPEELRLDRFSIQLHRYLQLAQGSALLVSNADKANLNILLTMLGAVDKDIIDAYYGLFGGSRKPVEQLALKYRVPQSAMREIIAKDLHRIAISPEWQMMMRRMKPIVQRKIGFV
;
A
#
# COMPACT_ATOMS: atom_id res chain seq x y z
N MET A 1 -18.28 5.32 9.77
CA MET A 1 -17.25 5.08 10.79
C MET A 1 -16.06 4.51 10.07
N ASP A 2 -15.01 5.32 9.90
CA ASP A 2 -13.76 4.90 9.30
C ASP A 2 -13.09 3.90 10.24
N ASN A 3 -13.16 2.61 9.90
CA ASN A 3 -12.35 1.58 10.53
C ASN A 3 -10.88 1.85 10.17
N LEU A 4 -10.23 2.75 10.91
CA LEU A 4 -8.77 2.77 10.99
C LEU A 4 -8.36 1.39 11.50
N PRO A 5 -7.52 0.62 10.79
CA PRO A 5 -7.07 -0.65 11.29
C PRO A 5 -6.31 -0.39 12.58
N GLU A 6 -6.77 -0.98 13.67
CA GLU A 6 -6.20 -0.92 15.02
C GLU A 6 -4.80 -1.59 15.10
N GLU A 7 -4.12 -1.76 13.98
CA GLU A 7 -3.29 -2.93 13.72
C GLU A 7 -1.98 -2.64 12.97
N LEU A 8 -1.81 -1.50 12.31
CA LEU A 8 -0.54 -1.09 11.71
C LEU A 8 -0.08 0.24 12.32
N ARG A 9 1.11 0.25 12.90
CA ARG A 9 1.76 1.49 13.39
C ARG A 9 2.43 2.20 12.22
N LEU A 10 1.71 3.14 11.60
CA LEU A 10 2.18 3.88 10.43
C LEU A 10 2.54 5.33 10.79
N ASP A 11 3.67 5.81 10.28
CA ASP A 11 4.00 7.23 10.29
C ASP A 11 3.20 8.02 9.23
N ARG A 12 3.34 9.34 9.24
CA ARG A 12 2.62 10.23 8.33
C ARG A 12 2.86 9.94 6.85
N PHE A 13 4.08 9.61 6.44
CA PHE A 13 4.39 9.29 5.05
C PHE A 13 3.75 7.96 4.66
N SER A 14 3.87 6.96 5.52
CA SER A 14 3.26 5.64 5.34
C SER A 14 1.73 5.71 5.23
N ILE A 15 1.07 6.63 5.95
CA ILE A 15 -0.39 6.85 5.85
C ILE A 15 -0.81 7.32 4.45
N GLN A 16 -0.04 8.19 3.80
CA GLN A 16 -0.35 8.67 2.45
C GLN A 16 -0.32 7.51 1.44
N LEU A 17 0.73 6.68 1.51
CA LEU A 17 0.85 5.49 0.67
C LEU A 17 -0.26 4.47 0.97
N HIS A 18 -0.54 4.19 2.25
CA HIS A 18 -1.61 3.29 2.68
C HIS A 18 -2.96 3.66 2.03
N ARG A 19 -3.34 4.95 2.10
CA ARG A 19 -4.57 5.46 1.49
C ARG A 19 -4.56 5.31 -0.03
N TYR A 20 -3.42 5.56 -0.68
CA TYR A 20 -3.31 5.38 -2.12
C TYR A 20 -3.50 3.91 -2.54
N LEU A 21 -2.93 2.96 -1.81
CA LEU A 21 -3.09 1.52 -2.07
C LEU A 21 -4.56 1.08 -1.90
N GLN A 22 -5.27 1.63 -0.90
CA GLN A 22 -6.71 1.42 -0.74
C GLN A 22 -7.51 1.97 -1.94
N LEU A 23 -7.16 3.16 -2.43
CA LEU A 23 -7.80 3.73 -3.63
C LEU A 23 -7.51 2.89 -4.88
N ALA A 24 -6.28 2.38 -5.01
CA ALA A 24 -5.86 1.55 -6.15
C ALA A 24 -6.66 0.24 -6.23
N GLN A 25 -7.03 -0.34 -5.08
CA GLN A 25 -7.92 -1.49 -5.04
C GLN A 25 -9.36 -1.09 -5.40
N GLY A 26 -9.90 -0.02 -4.79
CA GLY A 26 -11.33 0.25 -4.78
C GLY A 26 -11.87 1.17 -5.87
N SER A 27 -11.03 1.85 -6.67
CA SER A 27 -11.53 2.88 -7.61
C SER A 27 -10.75 2.98 -8.92
N ALA A 28 -11.30 2.41 -10.00
CA ALA A 28 -10.78 2.59 -11.35
C ALA A 28 -10.91 4.04 -11.89
N LEU A 29 -11.86 4.81 -11.36
CA LEU A 29 -12.04 6.24 -11.70
C LEU A 29 -10.90 7.12 -11.18
N LEU A 30 -10.41 6.81 -9.97
CA LEU A 30 -9.37 7.59 -9.30
C LEU A 30 -7.97 7.06 -9.62
N VAL A 31 -7.83 5.75 -9.81
CA VAL A 31 -6.56 5.09 -10.12
C VAL A 31 -6.72 4.29 -11.41
N SER A 32 -6.18 4.82 -12.50
CA SER A 32 -6.27 4.21 -13.83
C SER A 32 -5.39 2.96 -13.95
N ASN A 33 -5.54 2.19 -15.04
CA ASN A 33 -4.66 1.05 -15.31
C ASN A 33 -3.19 1.47 -15.49
N ALA A 34 -2.94 2.65 -16.07
CA ALA A 34 -1.59 3.21 -16.17
C ALA A 34 -1.01 3.55 -14.80
N ASP A 35 -1.82 4.13 -13.90
CA ASP A 35 -1.42 4.39 -12.52
C ASP A 35 -1.10 3.08 -11.77
N LYS A 36 -1.91 2.04 -11.98
CA LYS A 36 -1.67 0.70 -11.41
C LYS A 36 -0.39 0.07 -11.96
N ALA A 37 -0.08 0.24 -13.24
CA ALA A 37 1.18 -0.25 -13.81
C ALA A 37 2.40 0.44 -13.17
N ASN A 38 2.34 1.77 -12.98
CA ASN A 38 3.38 2.53 -12.28
C ASN A 38 3.51 2.09 -10.81
N LEU A 39 2.38 1.87 -10.13
CA LEU A 39 2.36 1.34 -8.77
C LEU A 39 3.00 -0.06 -8.70
N ASN A 40 2.70 -0.94 -9.65
CA ASN A 40 3.29 -2.28 -9.71
C ASN A 40 4.82 -2.21 -9.81
N ILE A 41 5.34 -1.31 -10.66
CA ILE A 41 6.78 -1.03 -10.80
C ILE A 41 7.36 -0.54 -9.47
N LEU A 42 6.73 0.45 -8.82
CA LEU A 42 7.17 0.97 -7.53
C LEU A 42 7.29 -0.15 -6.48
N LEU A 43 6.30 -1.03 -6.39
CA LEU A 43 6.30 -2.12 -5.42
C LEU A 43 7.36 -3.19 -5.72
N THR A 44 7.88 -3.31 -6.94
CA THR A 44 9.02 -4.22 -7.22
C THR A 44 10.28 -3.87 -6.45
N MET A 45 10.44 -2.61 -5.99
CA MET A 45 11.58 -2.17 -5.19
C MET A 45 11.67 -2.85 -3.82
N LEU A 46 10.57 -3.43 -3.32
CA LEU A 46 10.54 -4.18 -2.08
C LEU A 46 11.25 -5.54 -2.21
N GLY A 47 11.32 -6.10 -3.43
CA GLY A 47 11.65 -7.49 -3.67
C GLY A 47 10.40 -8.36 -3.75
N ALA A 48 10.54 -9.57 -4.31
CA ALA A 48 9.40 -10.40 -4.70
C ALA A 48 8.49 -10.79 -3.52
N VAL A 49 9.07 -11.18 -2.38
CA VAL A 49 8.31 -11.67 -1.22
C VAL A 49 7.48 -10.54 -0.58
N ASP A 50 8.11 -9.40 -0.34
CA ASP A 50 7.48 -8.26 0.32
C ASP A 50 6.43 -7.61 -0.59
N LYS A 51 6.70 -7.55 -1.89
CA LYS A 51 5.68 -7.17 -2.89
C LYS A 51 4.46 -8.09 -2.83
N ASP A 52 4.67 -9.40 -2.84
CA ASP A 52 3.57 -10.37 -2.76
C ASP A 52 2.73 -10.21 -1.47
N ILE A 53 3.38 -9.86 -0.36
CA ILE A 53 2.70 -9.55 0.91
C ILE A 53 1.83 -8.30 0.76
N ILE A 54 2.39 -7.20 0.23
CA ILE A 54 1.66 -5.94 0.03
C ILE A 54 0.50 -6.12 -0.95
N ASP A 55 0.73 -6.77 -2.09
CA ASP A 55 -0.29 -7.03 -3.10
C ASP A 55 -1.48 -7.81 -2.50
N ALA A 56 -1.19 -8.86 -1.74
CA ALA A 56 -2.22 -9.66 -1.08
C ALA A 56 -2.91 -8.90 0.06
N TYR A 57 -2.17 -8.14 0.86
CA TYR A 57 -2.72 -7.39 1.99
C TYR A 57 -3.70 -6.28 1.56
N TYR A 58 -3.45 -5.66 0.40
CA TYR A 58 -4.33 -4.64 -0.16
C TYR A 58 -5.30 -5.18 -1.22
N GLY A 59 -5.12 -6.39 -1.75
CA GLY A 59 -5.94 -6.92 -2.85
C GLY A 59 -5.68 -6.20 -4.17
N LEU A 60 -4.41 -5.99 -4.51
CA LEU A 60 -4.01 -5.27 -5.71
C LEU A 60 -4.04 -6.15 -6.95
N PHE A 61 -4.04 -5.51 -8.13
CA PHE A 61 -3.86 -6.16 -9.43
C PHE A 61 -4.82 -7.33 -9.74
N GLY A 62 -6.06 -7.23 -9.25
CA GLY A 62 -7.10 -8.25 -9.45
C GLY A 62 -7.13 -9.32 -8.36
N GLY A 63 -6.24 -9.25 -7.36
CA GLY A 63 -6.26 -10.10 -6.18
C GLY A 63 -7.35 -9.70 -5.17
N SER A 64 -7.80 -10.67 -4.38
CA SER A 64 -8.64 -10.42 -3.20
C SER A 64 -7.80 -10.03 -2.00
N ARG A 65 -8.28 -9.07 -1.20
CA ARG A 65 -7.65 -8.68 0.07
C ARG A 65 -7.52 -9.89 1.00
N LYS A 66 -6.33 -10.12 1.55
CA LYS A 66 -6.07 -11.13 2.58
C LYS A 66 -5.86 -10.47 3.94
N PRO A 67 -6.50 -10.98 5.00
CA PRO A 67 -6.30 -10.48 6.35
C PRO A 67 -4.93 -10.93 6.90
N VAL A 68 -4.42 -10.22 7.91
CA VAL A 68 -3.04 -10.41 8.42
C VAL A 68 -2.84 -11.83 8.94
N GLU A 69 -3.86 -12.43 9.55
CA GLU A 69 -3.86 -13.78 10.09
C GLU A 69 -3.49 -14.81 9.01
N GLN A 70 -4.07 -14.66 7.82
CA GLN A 70 -3.81 -15.55 6.69
C GLN A 70 -2.40 -15.35 6.11
N LEU A 71 -1.94 -14.10 6.05
CA LEU A 71 -0.58 -13.80 5.59
C LEU A 71 0.44 -14.35 6.57
N ALA A 72 0.27 -14.08 7.86
CA ALA A 72 1.12 -14.56 8.94
C ALA A 72 1.24 -16.11 8.91
N LEU A 73 0.12 -16.81 8.73
CA LEU A 73 0.09 -18.26 8.56
C LEU A 73 0.86 -18.72 7.32
N LYS A 74 0.64 -18.10 6.16
CA LYS A 74 1.31 -18.44 4.89
C LYS A 74 2.84 -18.34 5.02
N TYR A 75 3.32 -17.26 5.63
CA TYR A 75 4.76 -16.99 5.78
C TYR A 75 5.35 -17.53 7.08
N ARG A 76 4.55 -18.23 7.91
CA ARG A 76 4.95 -18.85 9.17
C ARG A 76 5.61 -17.87 10.15
N VAL A 77 5.01 -16.70 10.29
CA VAL A 77 5.45 -15.68 11.25
C VAL A 77 4.29 -15.31 12.19
N PRO A 78 4.56 -14.77 13.39
CA PRO A 78 3.53 -14.18 14.22
C PRO A 78 2.81 -13.03 13.50
N GLN A 79 1.53 -12.81 13.83
CA GLN A 79 0.76 -11.69 13.26
C GLN A 79 1.40 -10.33 13.55
N SER A 80 1.98 -10.15 14.74
CA SER A 80 2.72 -8.93 15.10
C SER A 80 3.90 -8.69 14.16
N ALA A 81 4.69 -9.73 13.86
CA ALA A 81 5.79 -9.63 12.90
C ALA A 81 5.29 -9.32 11.49
N MET A 82 4.17 -9.92 11.05
CA MET A 82 3.57 -9.60 9.75
C MET A 82 3.12 -8.12 9.67
N ARG A 83 2.54 -7.59 10.75
CA ARG A 83 2.17 -6.16 10.85
C ARG A 83 3.40 -5.26 10.77
N GLU A 84 4.48 -5.62 11.46
CA GLU A 84 5.74 -4.88 11.42
C GLU A 84 6.37 -4.89 10.03
N ILE A 85 6.37 -6.05 9.35
CA ILE A 85 6.84 -6.18 7.96
C ILE A 85 6.04 -5.22 7.05
N ILE A 86 4.71 -5.31 7.07
CA ILE A 86 3.85 -4.45 6.25
C ILE A 86 4.11 -2.96 6.56
N ALA A 87 4.19 -2.57 7.83
CA ALA A 87 4.46 -1.18 8.21
C ALA A 87 5.84 -0.70 7.73
N LYS A 88 6.87 -1.53 7.87
CA LYS A 88 8.24 -1.23 7.43
C LYS A 88 8.33 -1.08 5.91
N ASP A 89 7.68 -1.94 5.16
CA ASP A 89 7.68 -1.90 3.70
C ASP A 89 6.94 -0.69 3.17
N LEU A 90 5.80 -0.35 3.80
CA LEU A 90 5.09 0.90 3.50
C LEU A 90 5.97 2.11 3.78
N HIS A 91 6.68 2.15 4.90
CA HIS A 91 7.61 3.24 5.21
C HIS A 91 8.71 3.35 4.16
N ARG A 92 9.35 2.23 3.81
CA ARG A 92 10.44 2.18 2.83
C ARG A 92 10.01 2.76 1.48
N ILE A 93 8.81 2.44 1.01
CA ILE A 93 8.27 2.99 -0.23
C ILE A 93 7.85 4.44 -0.05
N ALA A 94 7.21 4.78 1.07
CA ALA A 94 6.70 6.12 1.32
C ALA A 94 7.80 7.19 1.40
N ILE A 95 9.03 6.82 1.80
CA ILE A 95 10.18 7.74 1.80
C ILE A 95 10.98 7.72 0.48
N SER A 96 10.61 6.86 -0.49
CA SER A 96 11.34 6.73 -1.75
C SER A 96 11.14 7.96 -2.67
N PRO A 97 12.18 8.42 -3.40
CA PRO A 97 12.03 9.47 -4.41
C PRO A 97 10.97 9.15 -5.47
N GLU A 98 10.87 7.88 -5.88
CA GLU A 98 9.93 7.39 -6.89
C GLU A 98 8.48 7.63 -6.44
N TRP A 99 8.16 7.34 -5.18
CA TRP A 99 6.84 7.63 -4.62
C TRP A 99 6.56 9.13 -4.57
N GLN A 100 7.53 9.94 -4.14
CA GLN A 100 7.38 11.40 -4.10
C GLN A 100 7.11 11.98 -5.50
N MET A 101 7.79 11.45 -6.53
CA MET A 101 7.55 11.83 -7.93
C MET A 101 6.18 11.39 -8.41
N MET A 102 5.73 10.18 -8.07
CA MET A 102 4.40 9.70 -8.41
C MET A 102 3.32 10.59 -7.80
N MET A 103 3.38 10.88 -6.50
CA MET A 103 2.40 11.73 -5.81
C MET A 103 2.21 13.10 -6.47
N ARG A 104 3.31 13.76 -6.87
CA ARG A 104 3.27 15.08 -7.54
C ARG A 104 2.56 15.06 -8.89
N ARG A 105 2.53 13.90 -9.56
CA ARG A 105 1.89 13.72 -10.88
C ARG A 105 0.43 13.24 -10.78
N MET A 106 -0.05 12.90 -9.58
CA MET A 106 -1.42 12.46 -9.39
C MET A 106 -2.43 13.59 -9.60
N LYS A 107 -3.65 13.22 -9.98
CA LYS A 107 -4.77 14.17 -10.08
C LYS A 107 -4.99 14.86 -8.72
N PRO A 108 -5.35 16.16 -8.69
CA PRO A 108 -5.56 16.89 -7.42
C PRO A 108 -6.59 16.26 -6.48
N ILE A 109 -7.61 15.59 -7.04
CA ILE A 109 -8.60 14.86 -6.23
C ILE A 109 -7.99 13.65 -5.50
N VAL A 110 -7.03 12.96 -6.11
CA VAL A 110 -6.33 11.83 -5.50
C VAL A 110 -5.38 12.34 -4.42
N GLN A 111 -4.61 13.39 -4.70
CA GLN A 111 -3.71 14.04 -3.74
C GLN A 111 -4.45 14.43 -2.45
N ARG A 112 -5.60 15.10 -2.57
CA ARG A 112 -6.45 15.44 -1.42
C ARG A 112 -6.92 14.21 -0.65
N LYS A 113 -7.34 13.13 -1.33
CA LYS A 113 -7.81 11.90 -0.68
C LYS A 113 -6.71 11.18 0.10
N ILE A 114 -5.46 11.26 -0.35
CA ILE A 114 -4.34 10.63 0.36
C ILE A 114 -3.74 11.55 1.43
N GLY A 115 -4.09 12.84 1.43
CA GLY A 115 -3.56 13.83 2.38
C GLY A 115 -2.21 14.41 1.94
N PHE A 116 -1.99 14.50 0.62
CA PHE A 116 -0.91 15.27 0.01
C PHE A 116 -1.43 16.70 -0.16
N VAL A 117 -0.92 17.62 0.65
CA VAL A 117 -1.27 19.05 0.68
C VAL A 117 0.00 19.85 0.45
#